data_AF-A0A2R7NLR0-F1
#
_entry.id   AF-A0A2R7NLR0-F1
#
_cell.length_a   1.000
_cell.length_b   1.000
_cell.length_c   1.000
_cell.angle_alpha   90.00
_cell.angle_beta   90.00
_cell.angle_gamma   90.00
#
_symmetry.space_group_name_H-M   'P 1'
#
loop_
_entity.id
_entity.type
_entity.pdbx_description
1 polymer ?
#
loop_
_entity_poly.entity_id
_entity_poly.type
_entity_poly.pdbx_seq_one_letter_code
_entity_poly.pdbx_strand_id
1 'polypeptide(L)'
;MKLKLLFLTTIIPVMGFSQVGINTPVPRSTLDISAKRDSAGNISDTSQHLGIQAPRITRAELTASTATYDINQNGSLIYITDISSGNATAGTQREFITAIGYYYFDAVANRWLKLLNSEVDPLKAIAYFSSDVAGYQMTSIQYPTYTKILYTGETSDNGNSFNPATGVYTIPSDGTYFFSASVQFDNTSPGLPNYTTMGLRLVRQTPTNTALVTQQFTEIITKLYSMSITGAVQCKAGDQIYTMFVGITQTAGSNYQIAAASLLGWKIAN
;
A
#
# COMPACT_ATOMS: atom_id res chain seq x y z
N MET A 1 17.06 79.84 47.76
CA MET A 1 17.36 79.47 46.36
C MET A 1 18.56 78.52 46.35
N LYS A 2 18.39 77.27 45.88
CA LYS A 2 19.42 76.45 45.21
C LYS A 2 18.83 75.10 44.78
N LEU A 3 19.43 74.59 43.72
CA LEU A 3 18.85 73.85 42.59
C LEU A 3 18.52 72.38 42.92
N LYS A 4 17.34 71.90 42.47
CA LYS A 4 16.94 70.48 42.51
C LYS A 4 17.73 69.67 41.48
N LEU A 5 18.22 68.48 41.85
CA LEU A 5 18.57 67.45 40.88
C LEU A 5 17.78 66.18 41.23
N LEU A 6 16.64 66.00 40.56
CA LEU A 6 15.83 64.81 40.61
C LEU A 6 16.50 63.76 39.70
N PHE A 7 17.09 62.71 40.28
CA PHE A 7 17.55 61.55 39.51
C PHE A 7 16.32 60.77 39.02
N LEU A 8 15.96 60.97 37.75
CA LEU A 8 14.95 60.19 37.06
C LEU A 8 15.63 58.93 36.51
N THR A 9 15.56 57.81 37.26
CA THR A 9 15.97 56.50 36.75
C THR A 9 14.90 55.97 35.81
N THR A 10 15.08 56.19 34.51
CA THR A 10 14.29 55.57 33.44
C THR A 10 14.55 54.06 33.42
N ILE A 11 13.56 53.26 33.82
CA ILE A 11 13.52 51.83 33.54
C ILE A 11 13.22 51.68 32.05
N ILE A 12 14.22 51.32 31.25
CA ILE A 12 14.03 50.94 29.85
C ILE A 12 13.48 49.51 29.84
N PRO A 13 12.25 49.23 29.37
CA PRO A 13 11.85 47.87 29.10
C PRO A 13 12.67 47.38 27.91
N VAL A 14 13.70 46.56 28.17
CA VAL A 14 14.38 45.83 27.10
C VAL A 14 13.36 44.85 26.55
N MET A 15 12.85 45.13 25.34
CA MET A 15 12.09 44.16 24.55
C MET A 15 13.07 43.07 24.10
N GLY A 16 13.40 42.15 25.02
CA GLY A 16 14.14 40.95 24.69
C GLY A 16 13.22 40.01 23.94
N PHE A 17 13.52 39.74 22.67
CA PHE A 17 12.88 38.64 21.96
C PHE A 17 13.28 37.32 22.65
N SER A 18 12.36 36.71 23.39
CA SER A 18 12.54 35.36 23.97
C SER A 18 12.40 34.31 22.87
N GLN A 19 13.28 34.34 21.86
CA GLN A 19 13.40 33.23 20.91
C GLN A 19 14.16 32.10 21.63
N VAL A 20 13.50 30.95 21.80
CA VAL A 20 14.06 29.81 22.53
C VAL A 20 14.69 28.81 21.57
N GLY A 21 15.99 28.98 21.31
CA GLY A 21 16.83 27.92 20.78
C GLY A 21 17.47 27.12 21.90
N ILE A 22 17.51 25.79 21.80
CA ILE A 22 18.32 24.95 22.70
C ILE A 22 19.60 24.58 21.95
N ASN A 23 20.72 25.12 22.41
CA ASN A 23 22.01 25.09 21.70
C ASN A 23 21.95 25.69 20.28
N THR A 24 20.96 26.54 19.99
CA THR A 24 20.85 27.25 18.71
C THR A 24 20.83 28.77 18.95
N PRO A 25 21.96 29.47 18.76
CA PRO A 25 22.06 30.92 19.02
C PRO A 25 21.20 31.78 18.09
N VAL A 26 20.86 31.28 16.90
CA VAL A 26 20.00 31.96 15.92
C VAL A 26 18.91 30.98 15.45
N PRO A 27 17.82 30.80 16.22
CA PRO A 27 16.74 29.87 15.90
C PRO A 27 16.04 30.19 14.57
N ARG A 28 15.72 29.16 13.78
CA ARG A 28 14.94 29.30 12.52
C ARG A 28 13.47 28.91 12.66
N SER A 29 13.08 28.38 13.81
CA SER A 29 11.72 27.99 14.16
C SER A 29 11.39 28.44 15.58
N THR A 30 10.11 28.36 15.95
CA THR A 30 9.66 28.69 17.31
C THR A 30 10.32 27.83 18.40
N LEU A 31 10.69 26.59 18.06
CA LEU A 31 11.59 25.73 18.82
C LEU A 31 12.64 25.18 17.86
N ASP A 32 13.90 25.56 18.05
CA ASP A 32 15.06 25.10 17.28
C ASP A 32 16.06 24.45 18.24
N ILE A 33 16.33 23.16 18.04
CA ILE A 33 17.20 22.37 18.92
C ILE A 33 18.36 21.84 18.07
N SER A 34 19.57 22.23 18.43
CA SER A 34 20.79 21.73 17.82
C SER A 34 21.60 20.89 18.81
N ALA A 35 22.48 20.03 18.26
CA ALA A 35 23.64 19.55 19.01
C ALA A 35 24.52 20.75 19.40
N LYS A 36 25.28 20.64 20.50
CA LYS A 36 26.29 21.63 20.84
C LYS A 36 27.36 21.65 19.76
N ARG A 37 27.62 22.85 19.23
CA ARG A 37 28.59 23.06 18.16
C ARG A 37 29.62 24.12 18.53
N ASP A 38 30.82 24.00 17.97
CA ASP A 38 31.84 25.05 18.01
C ASP A 38 31.54 26.15 16.96
N SER A 39 32.36 27.20 16.93
CA SER A 39 32.22 28.31 15.97
C SER A 39 32.41 27.89 14.51
N ALA A 40 32.99 26.71 14.24
CA ALA A 40 33.14 26.14 12.91
C ALA A 40 31.97 25.22 12.52
N GLY A 41 31.00 24.99 13.42
CA GLY A 41 29.83 24.16 13.19
C GLY A 41 30.03 22.67 13.49
N ASN A 42 31.17 22.26 14.06
CA ASN A 42 31.43 20.86 14.43
C ASN A 42 30.81 20.51 15.78
N ILE A 43 30.47 19.24 16.02
CA ILE A 43 29.97 18.78 17.33
C ILE A 43 31.07 18.99 18.39
N SER A 44 30.76 19.74 19.43
CA SER A 44 31.72 20.08 20.50
C SER A 44 31.54 19.24 21.78
N ASP A 45 30.44 18.48 21.89
CA ASP A 45 30.14 17.59 23.02
C ASP A 45 29.65 16.23 22.48
N THR A 46 30.54 15.25 22.41
CA THR A 46 30.22 13.90 21.92
C THR A 46 29.57 13.01 22.97
N SER A 47 29.43 13.49 24.21
CA SER A 47 28.69 12.81 25.29
C SER A 47 27.23 13.25 25.38
N GLN A 48 26.82 14.20 24.54
CA GLN A 48 25.47 14.71 24.50
C GLN A 48 24.48 13.64 23.99
N HIS A 49 23.42 13.39 24.75
CA HIS A 49 22.27 12.65 24.26
C HIS A 49 21.46 13.54 23.30
N LEU A 50 21.24 13.07 22.08
CA LEU A 50 20.54 13.81 21.02
C LEU A 50 19.13 13.25 20.83
N GLY A 51 18.13 14.12 20.78
CA GLY A 51 16.76 13.76 20.44
C GLY A 51 15.70 14.54 21.21
N ILE A 52 14.46 14.42 20.75
CA ILE A 52 13.26 14.86 21.48
C ILE A 52 12.50 13.60 21.85
N GLN A 53 12.35 13.35 23.14
CA GLN A 53 11.60 12.20 23.61
C GLN A 53 10.14 12.60 23.86
N ALA A 54 9.22 12.07 23.05
CA ALA A 54 7.79 12.28 23.25
C ALA A 54 7.31 11.67 24.58
N PRO A 55 6.13 12.07 25.09
CA PRO A 55 5.48 11.38 26.20
C PRO A 55 5.39 9.87 25.95
N ARG A 56 5.86 9.08 26.91
CA ARG A 56 5.84 7.61 26.87
C ARG A 56 4.67 7.12 27.69
N ILE A 57 3.81 6.32 27.08
CA ILE A 57 2.58 5.84 27.71
C ILE A 57 2.26 4.44 27.19
N THR A 58 1.68 3.58 28.01
CA THR A 58 1.14 2.30 27.57
C THR A 58 -0.20 2.51 26.85
N ARG A 59 -0.62 1.56 26.02
CA ARG A 59 -1.97 1.62 25.43
C ARG A 59 -3.05 1.64 26.51
N ALA A 60 -2.85 0.93 27.62
CA ALA A 60 -3.78 0.90 28.74
C ALA A 60 -3.95 2.27 29.42
N GLU A 61 -2.85 2.98 29.69
CA GLU A 61 -2.89 4.32 30.26
C GLU A 61 -3.56 5.32 29.28
N LEU A 62 -3.29 5.19 27.98
CA LEU A 62 -3.97 6.01 26.96
C LEU A 62 -5.47 5.69 26.86
N THR A 63 -5.87 4.44 27.06
CA THR A 63 -7.28 4.03 27.14
C THR A 63 -7.96 4.59 28.39
N ALA A 64 -7.26 4.62 29.52
CA ALA A 64 -7.78 5.13 30.80
C ALA A 64 -7.81 6.66 30.86
N SER A 65 -7.08 7.35 29.98
CA SER A 65 -7.08 8.81 29.90
C SER A 65 -8.48 9.34 29.56
N THR A 66 -8.96 10.30 30.36
CA THR A 66 -10.23 11.00 30.14
C THR A 66 -10.08 12.25 29.27
N ALA A 67 -8.85 12.57 28.83
CA ALA A 67 -8.60 13.70 27.95
C ALA A 67 -9.13 13.42 26.54
N THR A 68 -9.77 14.42 25.93
CA THR A 68 -10.26 14.34 24.55
C THR A 68 -9.17 14.78 23.58
N TYR A 69 -8.95 13.98 22.55
CA TYR A 69 -8.16 14.37 21.38
C TYR A 69 -9.10 14.78 20.26
N ASP A 70 -9.01 16.03 19.85
CA ASP A 70 -9.80 16.61 18.77
C ASP A 70 -8.92 17.43 17.81
N ILE A 71 -9.54 18.32 17.03
CA ILE A 71 -8.86 19.18 16.06
C ILE A 71 -7.67 19.96 16.64
N ASN A 72 -7.73 20.35 17.92
CA ASN A 72 -6.69 21.13 18.58
C ASN A 72 -5.46 20.30 18.97
N GLN A 73 -5.60 18.97 19.03
CA GLN A 73 -4.50 18.05 19.30
C GLN A 73 -3.95 17.39 18.02
N ASN A 74 -4.41 17.81 16.83
CA ASN A 74 -3.92 17.28 15.57
C ASN A 74 -2.38 17.42 15.48
N GLY A 75 -1.69 16.33 15.18
CA GLY A 75 -0.22 16.28 15.16
C GLY A 75 0.45 16.01 16.52
N SER A 76 -0.32 15.76 17.59
CA SER A 76 0.23 15.33 18.88
C SER A 76 1.04 14.04 18.72
N LEU A 77 2.26 14.00 19.28
CA LEU A 77 3.16 12.85 19.18
C LEU A 77 3.28 12.14 20.53
N ILE A 78 3.19 10.82 20.53
CA ILE A 78 3.41 9.95 21.70
C ILE A 78 4.26 8.74 21.33
N TYR A 79 4.86 8.10 22.33
CA TYR A 79 5.49 6.80 22.19
C TYR A 79 4.74 5.76 23.03
N ILE A 80 4.22 4.72 22.36
CA ILE A 80 3.56 3.61 23.02
C ILE A 80 4.59 2.60 23.48
N THR A 81 4.70 2.38 24.79
CA THR A 81 5.70 1.50 25.41
C THR A 81 5.24 0.05 25.59
N ASP A 82 3.92 -0.18 25.68
CA ASP A 82 3.34 -1.50 25.91
C ASP A 82 1.93 -1.58 25.28
N ILE A 83 1.59 -2.75 24.76
CA ILE A 83 0.31 -3.06 24.09
C ILE A 83 -0.40 -4.30 24.66
N SER A 84 0.07 -4.82 25.79
CA SER A 84 -0.50 -6.03 26.43
C SER A 84 -1.96 -5.84 26.85
N SER A 85 -2.38 -4.61 27.11
CA SER A 85 -3.71 -4.23 27.56
C SER A 85 -4.17 -2.90 26.92
N GLY A 86 -5.34 -2.40 27.32
CA GLY A 86 -6.00 -1.26 26.67
C GLY A 86 -6.73 -1.62 25.38
N ASN A 87 -7.61 -0.73 24.91
CA ASN A 87 -8.45 -0.99 23.75
C ASN A 87 -7.78 -0.60 22.42
N ALA A 88 -7.97 -1.44 21.41
CA ALA A 88 -7.68 -1.18 20.00
C ALA A 88 -8.86 -1.62 19.13
N THR A 89 -10.07 -1.29 19.59
CA THR A 89 -11.32 -1.70 18.94
C THR A 89 -11.54 -0.91 17.66
N ALA A 90 -12.07 -1.56 16.62
CA ALA A 90 -12.45 -0.92 15.37
C ALA A 90 -13.39 0.27 15.62
N GLY A 91 -13.15 1.38 14.93
CA GLY A 91 -13.91 2.62 15.09
C GLY A 91 -13.53 3.46 16.31
N THR A 92 -12.52 3.06 17.09
CA THR A 92 -11.97 3.90 18.17
C THR A 92 -10.71 4.63 17.73
N GLN A 93 -10.37 5.73 18.41
CA GLN A 93 -9.14 6.48 18.12
C GLN A 93 -7.87 5.60 18.21
N ARG A 94 -7.91 4.47 18.91
CA ARG A 94 -6.75 3.61 19.23
C ARG A 94 -6.70 2.33 18.39
N GLU A 95 -7.60 2.18 17.42
CA GLU A 95 -7.74 1.01 16.55
C GLU A 95 -6.40 0.51 15.98
N PHE A 96 -5.51 1.42 15.59
CA PHE A 96 -4.23 1.08 14.96
C PHE A 96 -3.02 1.05 15.92
N ILE A 97 -3.25 1.12 17.24
CA ILE A 97 -2.21 0.92 18.24
C ILE A 97 -2.02 -0.56 18.51
N THR A 98 -1.44 -1.27 17.54
CA THR A 98 -1.24 -2.73 17.55
C THR A 98 0.22 -3.15 17.78
N ALA A 99 1.14 -2.19 17.96
CA ALA A 99 2.54 -2.44 18.22
C ALA A 99 3.17 -1.28 19.00
N ILE A 100 4.25 -1.57 19.72
CA ILE A 100 5.10 -0.55 20.37
C ILE A 100 5.68 0.39 19.29
N GLY A 101 5.78 1.68 19.58
CA GLY A 101 6.38 2.67 18.68
C GLY A 101 5.83 4.08 18.81
N TYR A 102 6.28 4.98 17.94
CA TYR A 102 5.78 6.35 17.86
C TYR A 102 4.44 6.42 17.11
N TYR A 103 3.54 7.25 17.62
CA TYR A 103 2.23 7.52 17.05
C TYR A 103 1.95 9.02 17.03
N TYR A 104 1.29 9.50 15.98
CA TYR A 104 0.73 10.84 15.94
C TYR A 104 -0.80 10.81 15.90
N PHE A 105 -1.46 11.82 16.45
CA PHE A 105 -2.91 11.95 16.37
C PHE A 105 -3.32 12.65 15.07
N ASP A 106 -4.15 11.99 14.26
CA ASP A 106 -4.79 12.55 13.07
C ASP A 106 -6.24 12.91 13.41
N ALA A 107 -6.53 14.20 13.48
CA ALA A 107 -7.87 14.69 13.81
C ALA A 107 -8.88 14.54 12.66
N VAL A 108 -8.43 14.47 11.40
CA VAL A 108 -9.31 14.27 10.24
C VAL A 108 -9.79 12.82 10.21
N ALA A 109 -8.86 11.89 10.40
CA ALA A 109 -9.19 10.47 10.51
C ALA A 109 -9.75 10.10 11.90
N ASN A 110 -9.68 11.01 12.87
CA ASN A 110 -10.01 10.85 14.28
C ASN A 110 -9.37 9.59 14.90
N ARG A 111 -8.07 9.42 14.71
CA ARG A 111 -7.34 8.23 15.20
C ARG A 111 -5.84 8.46 15.35
N TRP A 112 -5.22 7.64 16.19
CA TRP A 112 -3.78 7.51 16.34
C TRP A 112 -3.21 6.66 15.21
N LEU A 113 -2.26 7.23 14.47
CA LEU A 113 -1.58 6.55 13.37
C LEU A 113 -0.11 6.33 13.76
N LYS A 114 0.37 5.11 13.50
CA LYS A 114 1.77 4.77 13.77
C LYS A 114 2.66 5.58 12.83
N LEU A 115 3.72 6.18 13.36
CA LEU A 115 4.78 6.74 12.53
C LEU A 115 5.55 5.57 11.92
N LEU A 116 5.21 5.24 10.68
CA LEU A 116 5.88 4.18 9.94
C LEU A 116 7.28 4.65 9.52
N ASN A 117 8.27 3.78 9.63
CA ASN A 117 9.43 3.91 8.76
C ASN A 117 8.93 3.46 7.39
N SER A 118 8.65 4.41 6.51
CA SER A 118 8.48 4.09 5.10
C SER A 118 9.86 3.67 4.58
N GLU A 119 10.28 2.45 4.87
CA GLU A 119 11.03 1.75 3.85
C GLU A 119 10.07 1.68 2.67
N VAL A 120 10.33 2.52 1.68
CA VAL A 120 9.68 2.43 0.39
C VAL A 120 10.08 1.05 -0.10
N ASP A 121 9.24 0.05 0.20
CA ASP A 121 9.36 -1.23 -0.45
C ASP A 121 9.22 -0.90 -1.93
N PRO A 122 10.28 -1.01 -2.74
CA PRO A 122 10.21 -0.61 -4.14
C PRO A 122 9.16 -1.44 -4.88
N LEU A 123 8.69 -2.56 -4.31
CA LEU A 123 7.57 -3.35 -4.80
C LEU A 123 6.20 -2.73 -4.51
N LYS A 124 6.05 -1.88 -3.48
CA LYS A 124 4.79 -1.17 -3.20
C LYS A 124 4.53 0.04 -4.08
N ALA A 125 5.59 0.62 -4.67
CA ALA A 125 5.48 1.72 -5.64
C ALA A 125 5.10 1.22 -7.05
N ILE A 126 5.15 -0.08 -7.27
CA ILE A 126 4.65 -0.70 -8.49
C ILE A 126 3.23 -1.15 -8.22
N ALA A 127 2.30 -0.87 -9.13
CA ALA A 127 0.93 -1.35 -9.07
C ALA A 127 0.91 -2.87 -9.29
N TYR A 128 1.46 -3.59 -8.31
CA TYR A 128 1.60 -5.02 -8.25
C TYR A 128 0.30 -5.59 -7.74
N PHE A 129 -0.32 -6.40 -8.57
CA PHE A 129 -1.32 -7.35 -8.09
C PHE A 129 -0.83 -8.76 -8.36
N SER A 130 -1.18 -9.68 -7.45
CA SER A 130 -1.14 -11.10 -7.74
C SER A 130 -2.38 -11.74 -7.16
N SER A 131 -3.01 -12.54 -7.99
CA SER A 131 -4.25 -13.23 -7.68
C SER A 131 -4.05 -14.72 -7.92
N ASP A 132 -4.61 -15.53 -7.02
CA ASP A 132 -4.51 -16.97 -7.06
C ASP A 132 -5.91 -17.61 -7.00
N VAL A 133 -5.94 -18.90 -7.28
CA VAL A 133 -7.14 -19.72 -7.17
C VAL A 133 -6.95 -20.63 -5.97
N ALA A 134 -7.70 -20.38 -4.89
CA ALA A 134 -7.78 -21.28 -3.74
C ALA A 134 -8.77 -22.42 -4.05
N GLY A 135 -8.28 -23.47 -4.68
CA GLY A 135 -9.06 -24.68 -4.95
C GLY A 135 -9.79 -24.69 -6.28
N TYR A 136 -10.11 -25.89 -6.72
CA TYR A 136 -10.57 -26.22 -8.06
C TYR A 136 -11.74 -25.37 -8.57
N GLN A 137 -11.56 -24.70 -9.71
CA GLN A 137 -12.65 -23.99 -10.36
C GLN A 137 -13.19 -24.80 -11.55
N MET A 138 -14.43 -25.25 -11.39
CA MET A 138 -15.22 -25.84 -12.47
C MET A 138 -15.72 -24.71 -13.38
N THR A 139 -15.26 -24.70 -14.63
CA THR A 139 -15.71 -23.72 -15.62
C THR A 139 -15.82 -24.37 -16.99
N SER A 140 -16.92 -24.13 -17.71
CA SER A 140 -17.05 -24.66 -19.06
C SER A 140 -16.07 -23.95 -20.00
N ILE A 141 -15.42 -24.74 -20.86
CA ILE A 141 -14.73 -24.25 -22.05
C ILE A 141 -15.60 -24.70 -23.20
N GLN A 142 -15.89 -23.81 -24.12
CA GLN A 142 -16.63 -24.19 -25.30
C GLN A 142 -16.01 -23.47 -26.45
N TYR A 143 -15.28 -24.18 -27.33
CA TYR A 143 -14.88 -23.57 -28.58
C TYR A 143 -16.13 -23.20 -29.41
N PRO A 144 -16.17 -22.00 -30.04
CA PRO A 144 -15.14 -20.95 -30.10
C PRO A 144 -15.27 -19.85 -29.03
N THR A 145 -16.13 -20.03 -28.01
CA THR A 145 -16.35 -19.09 -26.91
C THR A 145 -15.13 -18.99 -26.00
N TYR A 146 -14.67 -17.75 -25.80
CA TYR A 146 -13.63 -17.43 -24.84
C TYR A 146 -14.26 -17.14 -23.49
N THR A 147 -13.79 -17.82 -22.46
CA THR A 147 -14.25 -17.61 -21.08
C THR A 147 -13.23 -16.80 -20.31
N LYS A 148 -13.67 -15.81 -19.54
CA LYS A 148 -12.79 -15.03 -18.66
C LYS A 148 -12.41 -15.88 -17.44
N ILE A 149 -11.15 -15.82 -17.02
CA ILE A 149 -10.67 -16.51 -15.82
C ILE A 149 -11.02 -15.66 -14.59
N LEU A 150 -11.62 -16.27 -13.58
CA LEU A 150 -11.87 -15.64 -12.29
C LEU A 150 -10.76 -16.01 -11.32
N TYR A 151 -10.16 -15.01 -10.68
CA TYR A 151 -9.15 -15.24 -9.65
C TYR A 151 -9.79 -14.86 -8.32
N THR A 152 -10.02 -15.87 -7.48
CA THR A 152 -10.89 -15.74 -6.30
C THR A 152 -10.13 -15.33 -5.04
N GLY A 153 -8.80 -15.35 -5.08
CA GLY A 153 -7.92 -14.83 -4.04
C GLY A 153 -7.09 -13.64 -4.53
N GLU A 154 -6.64 -12.82 -3.58
CA GLU A 154 -5.68 -11.73 -3.77
C GLU A 154 -4.54 -11.93 -2.78
N THR A 155 -3.32 -12.08 -3.29
CA THR A 155 -2.12 -12.08 -2.45
C THR A 155 -1.62 -10.65 -2.21
N SER A 156 -1.81 -9.76 -3.19
CA SER A 156 -1.50 -8.33 -3.10
C SER A 156 -2.36 -7.56 -4.10
N ASP A 157 -2.91 -6.42 -3.68
CA ASP A 157 -3.54 -5.41 -4.55
C ASP A 157 -3.49 -4.04 -3.87
N ASN A 158 -2.31 -3.42 -3.89
CA ASN A 158 -2.05 -2.18 -3.14
C ASN A 158 -2.94 -1.00 -3.57
N GLY A 159 -3.52 -1.06 -4.77
CA GLY A 159 -4.39 -0.03 -5.32
C GLY A 159 -5.87 -0.40 -5.33
N ASN A 160 -6.25 -1.56 -4.78
CA ASN A 160 -7.60 -2.13 -4.88
C ASN A 160 -8.16 -2.03 -6.32
N SER A 161 -7.29 -2.29 -7.29
CA SER A 161 -7.53 -2.11 -8.72
C SER A 161 -7.95 -3.42 -9.41
N PHE A 162 -7.76 -4.55 -8.74
CA PHE A 162 -8.26 -5.85 -9.16
C PHE A 162 -9.65 -6.11 -8.57
N ASN A 163 -10.50 -6.80 -9.34
CA ASN A 163 -11.81 -7.24 -8.88
C ASN A 163 -11.90 -8.78 -9.01
N PRO A 164 -11.75 -9.52 -7.89
CA PRO A 164 -11.78 -10.98 -7.87
C PRO A 164 -13.06 -11.60 -8.41
N ALA A 165 -14.21 -10.95 -8.17
CA ALA A 165 -15.51 -11.43 -8.63
C ALA A 165 -15.64 -11.40 -10.16
N THR A 166 -14.83 -10.58 -10.84
CA THR A 166 -14.85 -10.44 -12.30
C THR A 166 -13.56 -10.87 -12.98
N GLY A 167 -12.46 -11.10 -12.24
CA GLY A 167 -11.14 -11.39 -12.79
C GLY A 167 -10.53 -10.24 -13.59
N VAL A 168 -10.94 -8.99 -13.32
CA VAL A 168 -10.53 -7.80 -14.07
C VAL A 168 -9.64 -6.90 -13.23
N TYR A 169 -8.50 -6.52 -13.78
CA TYR A 169 -7.65 -5.44 -13.28
C TYR A 169 -7.96 -4.13 -14.01
N THR A 170 -8.29 -3.08 -13.29
CA THR A 170 -8.58 -1.75 -13.84
C THR A 170 -7.34 -0.87 -13.68
N ILE A 171 -6.80 -0.34 -14.78
CA ILE A 171 -5.57 0.43 -14.80
C ILE A 171 -5.73 1.71 -13.97
N PRO A 172 -4.92 1.93 -12.92
CA PRO A 172 -5.10 3.07 -12.03
C PRO A 172 -4.54 4.38 -12.59
N SER A 173 -3.54 4.31 -13.46
CA SER A 173 -2.90 5.49 -14.07
C SER A 173 -2.35 5.19 -15.47
N ASP A 174 -2.24 6.21 -16.30
CA ASP A 174 -1.61 6.12 -17.62
C ASP A 174 -0.18 5.58 -17.53
N GLY A 175 0.20 4.70 -18.44
CA GLY A 175 1.59 4.24 -18.59
C GLY A 175 1.73 2.91 -19.30
N THR A 176 2.96 2.39 -19.35
CA THR A 176 3.24 1.04 -19.82
C THR A 176 3.20 0.07 -18.65
N TYR A 177 2.50 -1.05 -18.81
CA TYR A 177 2.38 -2.11 -17.81
C TYR A 177 2.87 -3.43 -18.38
N PHE A 178 3.47 -4.25 -17.54
CA PHE A 178 3.78 -5.65 -17.81
C PHE A 178 2.78 -6.55 -17.09
N PHE A 179 2.34 -7.61 -17.76
CA PHE A 179 1.48 -8.64 -17.18
C PHE A 179 2.01 -10.03 -17.49
N SER A 180 1.80 -10.95 -16.55
CA SER A 180 2.05 -12.37 -16.71
C SER A 180 0.87 -13.17 -16.16
N ALA A 181 0.41 -14.14 -16.94
CA ALA A 181 -0.61 -15.09 -16.53
C ALA A 181 -0.10 -16.51 -16.69
N SER A 182 -0.43 -17.38 -15.73
CA SER A 182 -0.18 -18.81 -15.81
C SER A 182 -1.42 -19.57 -15.36
N VAL A 183 -1.77 -20.64 -16.08
CA VAL A 183 -3.00 -21.42 -15.87
C VAL A 183 -2.70 -22.89 -16.04
N GLN A 184 -3.18 -23.72 -15.11
CA GLN A 184 -3.21 -25.18 -15.21
C GLN A 184 -4.64 -25.65 -15.53
N PHE A 185 -4.75 -26.39 -16.62
CA PHE A 185 -5.94 -27.11 -17.05
C PHE A 185 -5.82 -28.57 -16.62
N ASP A 186 -6.88 -29.10 -16.02
CA ASP A 186 -6.91 -30.44 -15.46
C ASP A 186 -8.22 -31.16 -15.80
N ASN A 187 -8.10 -32.27 -16.52
CA ASN A 187 -9.14 -33.22 -16.90
C ASN A 187 -8.78 -34.65 -16.44
N THR A 188 -7.94 -34.77 -15.41
CA THR A 188 -7.50 -36.07 -14.87
C THR A 188 -8.63 -36.85 -14.21
N SER A 189 -9.72 -36.17 -13.84
CA SER A 189 -10.93 -36.80 -13.30
C SER A 189 -11.48 -37.89 -14.26
N PRO A 190 -11.97 -39.02 -13.71
CA PRO A 190 -12.58 -40.08 -14.51
C PRO A 190 -13.74 -39.57 -15.37
N GLY A 191 -13.84 -40.06 -16.61
CA GLY A 191 -14.92 -39.70 -17.54
C GLY A 191 -14.69 -38.42 -18.36
N LEU A 192 -13.63 -37.66 -18.09
CA LEU A 192 -13.32 -36.45 -18.89
C LEU A 192 -12.41 -36.74 -20.09
N PRO A 193 -12.61 -36.04 -21.23
CA PRO A 193 -11.81 -36.25 -22.44
C PRO A 193 -10.43 -35.59 -22.35
N ASN A 194 -9.51 -35.96 -23.25
CA ASN A 194 -8.26 -35.24 -23.42
C ASN A 194 -8.49 -33.87 -24.08
N TYR A 195 -7.66 -32.90 -23.71
CA TYR A 195 -7.47 -31.70 -24.51
C TYR A 195 -6.90 -32.05 -25.88
N THR A 196 -7.35 -31.37 -26.94
CA THR A 196 -6.77 -31.46 -28.29
C THR A 196 -6.15 -30.13 -28.71
N THR A 197 -6.73 -29.02 -28.27
CA THR A 197 -6.21 -27.68 -28.48
C THR A 197 -6.53 -26.81 -27.29
N MET A 198 -5.58 -26.02 -26.81
CA MET A 198 -5.79 -25.05 -25.74
C MET A 198 -5.31 -23.67 -26.16
N GLY A 199 -6.04 -22.64 -25.74
CA GLY A 199 -5.74 -21.25 -26.00
C GLY A 199 -5.80 -20.41 -24.73
N LEU A 200 -4.83 -19.52 -24.55
CA LEU A 200 -4.78 -18.54 -23.47
C LEU A 200 -4.52 -17.15 -24.06
N ARG A 201 -5.25 -16.15 -23.55
CA ARG A 201 -5.22 -14.76 -24.03
C ARG A 201 -5.10 -13.79 -22.87
N LEU A 202 -4.32 -12.74 -23.10
CA LEU A 202 -4.31 -11.53 -22.28
C LEU A 202 -4.99 -10.44 -23.10
N VAL A 203 -6.00 -9.80 -22.52
CA VAL A 203 -6.88 -8.87 -23.20
C VAL A 203 -6.82 -7.51 -22.51
N ARG A 204 -6.76 -6.45 -23.31
CA ARG A 204 -6.98 -5.07 -22.88
C ARG A 204 -8.31 -4.59 -23.47
N GLN A 205 -9.20 -4.15 -22.61
CA GLN A 205 -10.48 -3.54 -22.98
C GLN A 205 -10.48 -2.07 -22.59
N THR A 206 -10.76 -1.21 -23.57
CA THR A 206 -11.08 0.21 -23.37
C THR A 206 -12.59 0.39 -23.46
N PRO A 207 -13.14 1.59 -23.18
CA PRO A 207 -14.59 1.84 -23.34
C PRO A 207 -15.13 1.58 -24.76
N THR A 208 -14.26 1.64 -25.78
CA THR A 208 -14.67 1.57 -27.20
C THR A 208 -14.07 0.39 -27.96
N ASN A 209 -13.09 -0.33 -27.38
CA ASN A 209 -12.39 -1.38 -28.10
C ASN A 209 -11.90 -2.49 -27.17
N THR A 210 -11.86 -3.73 -27.68
CA THR A 210 -11.22 -4.87 -27.02
C THR A 210 -10.07 -5.35 -27.89
N ALA A 211 -8.85 -5.31 -27.36
CA ALA A 211 -7.63 -5.69 -28.06
C ALA A 211 -6.93 -6.86 -27.37
N LEU A 212 -6.34 -7.76 -28.17
CA LEU A 212 -5.46 -8.81 -27.67
C LEU A 212 -4.07 -8.22 -27.39
N VAL A 213 -3.59 -8.38 -26.16
CA VAL A 213 -2.21 -8.01 -25.80
C VAL A 213 -1.25 -9.11 -26.24
N THR A 214 -1.59 -10.35 -25.90
CA THR A 214 -0.87 -11.55 -26.34
C THR A 214 -1.82 -12.74 -26.35
N GLN A 215 -1.51 -13.75 -27.16
CA GLN A 215 -2.22 -15.01 -27.19
C GLN A 215 -1.29 -16.16 -27.52
N GLN A 216 -1.63 -17.34 -27.01
CA GLN A 216 -0.98 -18.58 -27.36
C GLN A 216 -2.04 -19.65 -27.62
N PHE A 217 -1.80 -20.46 -28.65
CA PHE A 217 -2.52 -21.71 -28.88
C PHE A 217 -1.54 -22.87 -28.91
N THR A 218 -1.96 -24.03 -28.44
CA THR A 218 -1.15 -25.24 -28.54
C THR A 218 -2.04 -26.43 -28.85
N GLU A 219 -1.64 -27.22 -29.84
CA GLU A 219 -2.19 -28.54 -30.11
C GLU A 219 -1.48 -29.57 -29.22
N ILE A 220 -2.25 -30.31 -28.45
CA ILE A 220 -1.77 -31.23 -27.42
C ILE A 220 -2.75 -32.40 -27.29
N ILE A 221 -2.30 -33.56 -26.82
CA ILE A 221 -3.21 -34.63 -26.41
C ILE A 221 -2.84 -35.04 -24.98
N THR A 222 -3.51 -34.44 -24.00
CA THR A 222 -3.26 -34.71 -22.58
C THR A 222 -4.48 -34.34 -21.74
N LYS A 223 -4.53 -34.84 -20.51
CA LYS A 223 -5.50 -34.46 -19.48
C LYS A 223 -5.01 -33.36 -18.56
N LEU A 224 -3.69 -33.13 -18.48
CA LEU A 224 -3.11 -32.12 -17.60
C LEU A 224 -2.15 -31.26 -18.43
N TYR A 225 -2.35 -29.96 -18.42
CA TYR A 225 -1.54 -29.02 -19.19
C TYR A 225 -1.48 -27.66 -18.55
N SER A 226 -0.33 -26.99 -18.61
CA SER A 226 -0.16 -25.63 -18.14
C SER A 226 0.22 -24.69 -19.28
N MET A 227 -0.30 -23.48 -19.26
CA MET A 227 0.03 -22.41 -20.20
C MET A 227 0.41 -21.15 -19.45
N SER A 228 1.40 -20.43 -19.98
CA SER A 228 1.79 -19.12 -19.48
C SER A 228 1.87 -18.14 -20.64
N ILE A 229 1.46 -16.89 -20.40
CA ILE A 229 1.57 -15.80 -21.35
C ILE A 229 2.05 -14.54 -20.66
N THR A 230 2.83 -13.72 -21.38
CA THR A 230 3.36 -12.45 -20.89
C THR A 230 3.21 -11.38 -21.95
N GLY A 231 2.94 -10.15 -21.54
CA GLY A 231 2.87 -9.02 -22.46
C GLY A 231 3.08 -7.69 -21.75
N ALA A 232 3.76 -6.78 -22.44
CA ALA A 232 3.78 -5.36 -22.08
C ALA A 232 2.79 -4.58 -22.94
N VAL A 233 2.04 -3.67 -22.35
CA VAL A 233 1.01 -2.90 -23.06
C VAL A 233 0.90 -1.48 -22.50
N GLN A 234 0.81 -0.50 -23.41
CA GLN A 234 0.48 0.88 -23.05
C GLN A 234 -1.00 0.97 -22.66
N CYS A 235 -1.30 1.57 -21.53
CA CYS A 235 -2.65 1.71 -21.01
C CYS A 235 -2.96 3.16 -20.62
N LYS A 236 -4.24 3.48 -20.63
CA LYS A 236 -4.82 4.67 -20.01
C LYS A 236 -5.53 4.31 -18.72
N ALA A 237 -5.63 5.26 -17.79
CA ALA A 237 -6.41 5.09 -16.58
C ALA A 237 -7.85 4.66 -16.94
N GLY A 238 -8.35 3.61 -16.29
CA GLY A 238 -9.66 3.02 -16.57
C GLY A 238 -9.68 1.90 -17.62
N ASP A 239 -8.59 1.68 -18.37
CA ASP A 239 -8.47 0.47 -19.21
C ASP A 239 -8.58 -0.79 -18.33
N GLN A 240 -9.19 -1.84 -18.86
CA GLN A 240 -9.39 -3.11 -18.17
C GLN A 240 -8.48 -4.18 -18.74
N ILE A 241 -7.84 -4.94 -17.86
CA ILE A 241 -6.96 -6.06 -18.19
C ILE A 241 -7.53 -7.34 -17.58
N TYR A 242 -7.64 -8.39 -18.39
CA TYR A 242 -8.08 -9.70 -17.93
C TYR A 242 -7.57 -10.80 -18.85
N THR A 243 -7.64 -12.03 -18.36
CA THR A 243 -7.25 -13.21 -19.12
C THR A 243 -8.46 -14.01 -19.55
N MET A 244 -8.38 -14.60 -20.73
CA MET A 244 -9.39 -15.51 -21.24
C MET A 244 -8.77 -16.79 -21.77
N PHE A 245 -9.54 -17.87 -21.77
CA PHE A 245 -9.12 -19.17 -22.26
C PHE A 245 -10.18 -19.76 -23.18
N VAL A 246 -9.73 -20.66 -24.06
CA VAL A 246 -10.55 -21.47 -24.95
C VAL A 246 -9.89 -22.83 -25.15
N GLY A 247 -10.64 -23.82 -25.62
CA GLY A 247 -10.14 -25.18 -25.76
C GLY A 247 -11.09 -26.06 -26.55
N ILE A 248 -10.51 -27.04 -27.23
CA ILE A 248 -11.17 -28.10 -27.97
C ILE A 248 -10.76 -29.41 -27.32
N THR A 249 -11.69 -30.36 -27.24
CA THR A 249 -11.39 -31.72 -26.80
C THR A 249 -11.92 -32.77 -27.75
N GLN A 250 -11.52 -34.01 -27.48
CA GLN A 250 -11.93 -35.18 -28.25
C GLN A 250 -13.45 -35.41 -28.25
N THR A 251 -14.20 -34.83 -27.31
CA THR A 251 -15.66 -34.96 -27.23
C THR A 251 -16.32 -33.59 -27.06
N ALA A 252 -17.03 -33.15 -28.10
CA ALA A 252 -17.74 -31.87 -28.11
C ALA A 252 -18.72 -31.75 -26.92
N GLY A 253 -18.72 -30.59 -26.24
CA GLY A 253 -19.68 -30.26 -25.17
C GLY A 253 -19.28 -30.68 -23.75
N SER A 254 -18.07 -31.23 -23.53
CA SER A 254 -17.60 -31.58 -22.19
C SER A 254 -17.11 -30.34 -21.41
N ASN A 255 -17.33 -30.29 -20.10
CA ASN A 255 -16.83 -29.21 -19.21
C ASN A 255 -15.38 -29.46 -18.80
N TYR A 256 -14.65 -28.40 -18.45
CA TYR A 256 -13.22 -28.47 -18.10
C TYR A 256 -12.94 -27.75 -16.79
N GLN A 257 -11.71 -27.85 -16.32
CA GLN A 257 -11.39 -27.53 -14.94
C GLN A 257 -10.09 -26.72 -14.95
N ILE A 258 -10.14 -25.53 -14.34
CA ILE A 258 -8.94 -24.77 -14.00
C ILE A 258 -8.57 -25.22 -12.60
N ALA A 259 -7.43 -25.92 -12.49
CA ALA A 259 -6.93 -26.38 -11.21
C ALA A 259 -6.19 -25.28 -10.45
N ALA A 260 -5.48 -24.43 -11.18
CA ALA A 260 -4.76 -23.28 -10.65
C ALA A 260 -4.61 -22.20 -11.72
N ALA A 261 -4.73 -20.93 -11.33
CA ALA A 261 -4.38 -19.81 -12.18
C ALA A 261 -3.75 -18.71 -11.35
N SER A 262 -2.77 -18.02 -11.95
CA SER A 262 -2.18 -16.81 -11.40
C SER A 262 -2.15 -15.72 -12.46
N LEU A 263 -2.60 -14.52 -12.10
CA LEU A 263 -2.38 -13.32 -12.89
C LEU A 263 -1.67 -12.30 -12.03
N LEU A 264 -0.60 -11.74 -12.58
CA LEU A 264 0.15 -10.67 -11.98
C LEU A 264 0.49 -9.59 -13.01
N GLY A 265 0.72 -8.38 -12.53
CA GLY A 265 1.16 -7.29 -13.39
C GLY A 265 1.62 -6.09 -12.61
N TRP A 266 2.36 -5.20 -13.27
CA TRP A 266 2.97 -4.04 -12.66
C TRP A 266 3.32 -2.96 -13.69
N LYS A 267 3.30 -1.68 -13.28
CA LYS A 267 3.68 -0.53 -14.13
C LYS A 267 5.19 -0.51 -14.36
N ILE A 268 5.65 -0.38 -15.60
CA ILE A 268 7.08 -0.35 -15.96
C ILE A 268 7.56 1.00 -16.48
N ALA A 269 6.66 1.86 -16.97
CA ALA A 269 6.98 3.21 -17.44
C ALA A 269 5.74 4.12 -17.42
N ASN A 270 5.96 5.44 -17.47
CA ASN A 270 4.91 6.46 -17.70
C ASN A 270 4.75 6.73 -19.20
#